data_AF-A0A9D8R371-F1
#
_entry.id   AF-A0A9D8R371-F1
#
_cell.length_a   1.000
_cell.length_b   1.000
_cell.length_c   1.000
_cell.angle_alpha   90.00
_cell.angle_beta   90.00
_cell.angle_gamma   90.00
#
_symmetry.space_group_name_H-M   'P 1'
#
loop_
_entity.id
_entity.type
_entity.pdbx_description
1 polymer ?
#
loop_
_entity_poly.entity_id
_entity_poly.type
_entity_poly.pdbx_seq_one_letter_code
_entity_poly.pdbx_strand_id
1 'polypeptide(L)'
;MKKNLLTLSLALVSFSATLFTSCEKEDKDAISMEDVNKGIQIIQGADGKEYEVVDLGLITGVLWATCNIGATSPEETGSLFAWGETEAKKIYNWTSYKWSNGDNLSFTKYCTDKERGTVDNLTILQLEDEAPNAIMGEGWRIPTETDYSDLFTTRNCTCKWCKLNGVGGFLFTSVKKGYEGNSIFIPLAGLLNNNPDDSRFDTPRFAGEYGWYWSNTLYYDREKQKTYTDEASVLCLQHTDVDNHTVELRPRCVGLPIRPIYIGK
;
A
#
# COMPACT_ATOMS: atom_id res chain seq x y z
N MET A 1 86.06 -16.36 -2.46
CA MET A 1 85.76 -15.80 -1.13
C MET A 1 84.28 -15.46 -1.05
N LYS A 2 83.58 -16.13 -0.12
CA LYS A 2 82.27 -15.88 0.49
C LYS A 2 81.09 -15.41 -0.41
N LYS A 3 80.22 -16.39 -0.65
CA LYS A 3 78.78 -16.26 -0.98
C LYS A 3 78.08 -15.41 0.09
N ASN A 4 77.30 -14.41 -0.32
CA ASN A 4 76.25 -13.83 0.53
C ASN A 4 74.90 -14.10 -0.14
N LEU A 5 74.22 -15.09 0.42
CA LEU A 5 72.87 -15.52 0.08
C LEU A 5 71.92 -14.59 0.86
N LEU A 6 71.24 -13.66 0.19
CA LEU A 6 70.13 -12.93 0.80
C LEU A 6 68.91 -13.86 0.86
N THR A 7 68.63 -14.42 2.04
CA THR A 7 67.37 -15.09 2.33
C THR A 7 66.26 -14.06 2.44
N LEU A 8 65.35 -14.05 1.46
CA LEU A 8 64.10 -13.30 1.49
C LEU A 8 63.12 -14.05 2.40
N SER A 9 62.91 -13.59 3.63
CA SER A 9 61.91 -14.16 4.53
C SER A 9 60.52 -13.68 4.13
N LEU A 10 59.73 -14.56 3.50
CA LEU A 10 58.33 -14.35 3.20
C LEU A 10 57.54 -14.43 4.52
N ALA A 11 57.06 -13.29 5.03
CA ALA A 11 56.14 -13.28 6.16
C ALA A 11 54.74 -13.67 5.64
N LEU A 12 54.31 -14.90 5.90
CA LEU A 12 52.92 -15.31 5.74
C LEU A 12 52.09 -14.58 6.82
N VAL A 13 51.34 -13.56 6.42
CA VAL A 13 50.27 -13.02 7.26
C VAL A 13 49.09 -13.98 7.14
N SER A 14 48.91 -14.85 8.13
CA SER A 14 47.71 -15.68 8.23
C SER A 14 46.52 -14.78 8.56
N PHE A 15 45.73 -14.42 7.55
CA PHE A 15 44.39 -13.89 7.77
C PHE A 15 43.52 -15.06 8.25
N SER A 16 43.30 -15.17 9.57
CA SER A 16 42.26 -16.06 10.07
C SER A 16 40.93 -15.41 9.73
N ALA A 17 40.29 -15.84 8.64
CA ALA A 17 38.88 -15.57 8.41
C ALA A 17 38.11 -16.27 9.55
N THR A 18 37.77 -15.51 10.58
CA THR A 18 36.78 -15.93 11.56
C THR A 18 35.45 -15.92 10.82
N LEU A 19 35.05 -17.09 10.30
CA LEU A 19 33.68 -17.34 9.92
C LEU A 19 32.84 -17.26 11.19
N PHE A 20 32.24 -16.09 11.44
CA PHE A 20 31.04 -16.03 12.24
C PHE A 20 29.93 -16.69 11.42
N THR A 21 29.79 -18.00 11.53
CA THR A 21 28.50 -18.63 11.25
C THR A 21 27.60 -18.29 12.43
N SER A 22 27.05 -17.06 12.46
CA SER A 22 25.79 -16.90 13.15
C SER A 22 24.82 -17.79 12.40
N CYS A 23 24.23 -18.74 13.11
CA CYS A 23 23.10 -19.49 12.60
C CYS A 23 21.92 -18.51 12.58
N GLU A 24 21.93 -17.57 11.63
CA GLU A 24 20.72 -16.86 11.23
C GLU A 24 19.85 -17.95 10.61
N LYS A 25 18.85 -18.40 11.36
CA LYS A 25 17.81 -19.23 10.78
C LYS A 25 17.27 -18.44 9.59
N GLU A 26 17.36 -19.02 8.39
CA GLU A 26 16.73 -18.45 7.20
C GLU A 26 15.29 -18.08 7.56
N ASP A 27 14.96 -16.80 7.37
CA ASP A 27 13.59 -16.34 7.56
C ASP A 27 12.75 -16.96 6.45
N LYS A 28 12.04 -18.04 6.78
CA LYS A 28 11.24 -18.85 5.86
C LYS A 28 10.18 -18.04 5.09
N ASP A 29 9.85 -16.84 5.58
CA ASP A 29 8.84 -15.97 5.03
C ASP A 29 9.46 -14.85 4.17
N ALA A 30 10.79 -14.73 4.13
CA ALA A 30 11.48 -13.76 3.29
C ALA A 30 11.34 -14.11 1.80
N ILE A 31 11.12 -13.06 0.99
CA ILE A 31 11.15 -13.11 -0.47
C ILE A 31 12.16 -12.10 -1.00
N SER A 32 12.58 -12.27 -2.24
CA SER A 32 13.56 -11.41 -2.90
C SER A 32 12.89 -10.37 -3.80
N MET A 33 13.66 -9.35 -4.22
CA MET A 33 13.18 -8.39 -5.22
C MET A 33 12.87 -9.06 -6.58
N GLU A 34 13.50 -10.20 -6.88
CA GLU A 34 13.21 -10.99 -8.08
C GLU A 34 11.79 -11.56 -8.06
N ASP A 35 11.25 -11.88 -6.88
CA ASP A 35 9.90 -12.40 -6.74
C ASP A 35 8.82 -11.35 -7.04
N VAL A 36 9.13 -10.07 -6.81
CA VAL A 36 8.19 -8.95 -6.99
C VAL A 36 8.38 -8.21 -8.31
N ASN A 37 9.52 -8.35 -8.98
CA ASN A 37 9.81 -7.69 -10.27
C ASN A 37 9.20 -8.41 -11.50
N LYS A 38 8.17 -9.22 -11.32
CA LYS A 38 7.54 -10.02 -12.38
C LYS A 38 6.36 -9.30 -13.01
N GLY A 39 6.40 -9.15 -14.33
CA GLY A 39 5.31 -8.52 -15.09
C GLY A 39 5.28 -7.00 -15.06
N ILE A 40 6.36 -6.36 -14.58
CA ILE A 40 6.49 -4.90 -14.57
C ILE A 40 6.52 -4.36 -16.01
N GLN A 41 5.74 -3.32 -16.21
CA GLN A 41 5.66 -2.51 -17.42
C GLN A 41 5.86 -1.06 -17.03
N ILE A 42 6.46 -0.28 -17.92
CA ILE A 42 6.59 1.18 -17.75
C ILE A 42 5.51 1.86 -18.60
N ILE A 43 4.73 2.73 -17.97
CA ILE A 43 3.79 3.62 -18.65
C ILE A 43 4.22 5.07 -18.46
N GLN A 44 3.90 5.91 -19.45
CA GLN A 44 4.08 7.36 -19.36
C GLN A 44 2.80 7.98 -18.81
N GLY A 45 2.91 8.68 -17.68
CA GLY A 45 1.79 9.42 -17.10
C GLY A 45 1.52 10.75 -17.83
N ALA A 46 0.33 11.31 -17.62
CA ALA A 46 -0.04 12.61 -18.17
C ALA A 46 0.83 13.76 -17.63
N ASP A 47 1.51 13.56 -16.50
CA ASP A 47 2.47 14.48 -15.91
C ASP A 47 3.88 14.38 -16.53
N GLY A 48 4.07 13.50 -17.53
CA GLY A 48 5.34 13.27 -18.22
C GLY A 48 6.34 12.41 -17.44
N LYS A 49 5.91 11.74 -16.36
CA LYS A 49 6.75 10.80 -15.60
C LYS A 49 6.50 9.35 -16.01
N GLU A 50 7.52 8.52 -15.76
CA GLU A 50 7.44 7.08 -15.90
C GLU A 50 6.90 6.43 -14.62
N TYR A 51 6.02 5.46 -14.79
CA TYR A 51 5.43 4.69 -13.71
C TYR A 51 5.54 3.20 -13.97
N GLU A 52 5.98 2.47 -12.96
CA GLU A 52 5.97 1.01 -12.96
C GLU A 52 4.59 0.47 -12.58
N VAL A 53 4.04 -0.36 -13.46
CA VAL A 53 2.75 -1.02 -13.29
C VAL A 53 2.82 -2.48 -13.66
N VAL A 54 1.88 -3.27 -13.15
CA VAL A 54 1.72 -4.69 -13.45
C VAL A 54 0.30 -4.94 -13.93
N ASP A 55 0.16 -5.53 -15.13
CA ASP A 55 -1.10 -6.14 -15.54
C ASP A 55 -1.16 -7.55 -14.94
N LEU A 56 -2.09 -7.76 -14.00
CA LEU A 56 -2.33 -9.07 -13.39
C LEU A 56 -3.35 -9.91 -14.20
N GLY A 57 -3.86 -9.39 -15.32
CA GLY A 57 -4.89 -10.06 -16.12
C GLY A 57 -6.24 -10.17 -15.43
N LEU A 58 -6.52 -9.29 -14.46
CA LEU A 58 -7.76 -9.29 -13.69
C LEU A 58 -8.96 -8.91 -14.58
N ILE A 59 -10.16 -9.29 -14.17
CA ILE A 59 -11.40 -9.08 -14.93
C ILE A 59 -11.70 -7.58 -15.09
N THR A 60 -11.42 -6.80 -14.06
CA THR A 60 -11.50 -5.33 -14.02
C THR A 60 -10.57 -4.67 -15.03
N GLY A 61 -9.55 -5.38 -15.52
CA GLY A 61 -8.69 -4.94 -16.61
C GLY A 61 -7.79 -3.76 -16.27
N VAL A 62 -7.59 -3.47 -14.98
CA VAL A 62 -6.77 -2.36 -14.47
C VAL A 62 -5.30 -2.76 -14.34
N LEU A 63 -4.40 -1.78 -14.42
CA LEU A 63 -2.98 -1.97 -14.12
C LEU A 63 -2.69 -1.53 -12.69
N TRP A 64 -1.96 -2.33 -11.92
CA TRP A 64 -1.61 -2.01 -10.53
C TRP A 64 -0.24 -1.38 -10.43
N ALA A 65 -0.09 -0.26 -9.72
CA ALA A 65 1.23 0.30 -9.45
C ALA A 65 2.08 -0.62 -8.56
N THR A 66 3.39 -0.64 -8.81
CA THR A 66 4.35 -1.41 -8.00
C THR A 66 4.61 -0.82 -6.62
N CYS A 67 4.25 0.44 -6.39
CA CYS A 67 4.42 1.15 -5.11
C CYS A 67 3.14 1.85 -4.64
N ASN A 68 3.06 2.12 -3.33
CA ASN A 68 2.10 3.08 -2.77
C ASN A 68 2.45 4.49 -3.26
N ILE A 69 1.48 5.40 -3.25
CA ILE A 69 1.76 6.81 -3.56
C ILE A 69 2.85 7.34 -2.61
N GLY A 70 3.88 7.97 -3.17
CA GLY A 70 5.00 8.55 -2.41
C GLY A 70 6.04 7.54 -1.92
N ALA A 71 5.91 6.25 -2.27
CA ALA A 71 6.95 5.24 -2.09
C ALA A 71 7.79 5.09 -3.38
N THR A 72 9.04 4.66 -3.21
CA THR A 72 9.96 4.33 -4.31
C THR A 72 10.29 2.84 -4.38
N SER A 73 9.96 2.08 -3.34
CA SER A 73 10.09 0.62 -3.32
C SER A 73 8.77 -0.04 -2.87
N PRO A 74 8.43 -1.25 -3.34
CA PRO A 74 7.13 -1.89 -3.06
C PRO A 74 6.78 -2.06 -1.58
N GLU A 75 7.79 -2.25 -0.74
CA GLU A 75 7.65 -2.49 0.71
C GLU A 75 7.51 -1.22 1.55
N GLU A 76 7.82 -0.05 0.99
CA GLU A 76 7.71 1.20 1.74
C GLU A 76 6.24 1.56 1.97
N THR A 77 5.95 2.13 3.15
CA THR A 77 4.62 2.63 3.51
C THR A 77 4.07 3.60 2.46
N GLY A 78 4.94 4.49 1.95
CA GLY A 78 4.55 5.64 1.14
C GLY A 78 3.89 6.74 1.98
N SER A 79 3.26 7.67 1.29
CA SER A 79 2.46 8.74 1.88
C SER A 79 1.09 8.22 2.33
N LEU A 80 0.59 8.81 3.41
CA LEU A 80 -0.73 8.53 3.93
C LEU A 80 -1.69 9.65 3.53
N PHE A 81 -2.97 9.33 3.36
CA PHE A 81 -3.99 10.27 2.96
C PHE A 81 -5.24 10.05 3.80
N ALA A 82 -5.94 11.13 4.14
CA ALA A 82 -7.32 11.03 4.58
C ALA A 82 -8.22 10.84 3.35
N TRP A 83 -9.37 10.20 3.53
CA TRP A 83 -10.24 9.87 2.40
C TRP A 83 -10.78 11.13 1.71
N GLY A 84 -10.54 11.27 0.41
CA GLY A 84 -10.90 12.45 -0.38
C GLY A 84 -9.95 13.64 -0.22
N GLU A 85 -8.76 13.42 0.35
CA GLU A 85 -7.67 14.41 0.35
C GLU A 85 -6.57 14.00 -0.63
N THR A 86 -6.02 15.00 -1.32
CA THR A 86 -5.01 14.82 -2.38
C THR A 86 -3.60 15.17 -1.93
N GLU A 87 -3.44 15.66 -0.70
CA GLU A 87 -2.16 16.03 -0.10
C GLU A 87 -1.96 15.26 1.21
N ALA A 88 -0.74 14.76 1.41
CA ALA A 88 -0.36 14.16 2.68
C ALA A 88 -0.19 15.25 3.75
N LYS A 89 -0.43 14.88 5.01
CA LYS A 89 -0.34 15.79 6.15
C LYS A 89 0.25 15.08 7.35
N LYS A 90 0.45 15.83 8.44
CA LYS A 90 1.05 15.29 9.67
C LYS A 90 0.02 14.86 10.71
N ILE A 91 -1.21 15.34 10.62
CA ILE A 91 -2.27 15.11 11.61
C ILE A 91 -3.44 14.48 10.88
N TYR A 92 -3.89 13.32 11.34
CA TYR A 92 -5.01 12.55 10.80
C TYR A 92 -6.05 12.32 11.89
N ASN A 93 -6.93 13.28 12.01
CA ASN A 93 -8.10 13.24 12.87
C ASN A 93 -9.17 14.20 12.34
N TRP A 94 -10.37 14.18 12.94
CA TRP A 94 -11.50 14.99 12.49
C TRP A 94 -11.21 16.50 12.47
N THR A 95 -10.40 17.02 13.41
CA THR A 95 -10.05 18.46 13.44
C THR A 95 -9.25 18.92 12.23
N SER A 96 -8.52 17.99 11.61
CA SER A 96 -7.67 18.23 10.44
C SER A 96 -8.31 17.81 9.11
N TYR A 97 -9.51 17.22 9.14
CA TYR A 97 -10.11 16.60 7.96
C TYR A 97 -10.76 17.64 7.05
N LYS A 98 -10.40 17.62 5.75
CA LYS A 98 -10.83 18.62 4.75
C LYS A 98 -12.35 18.70 4.61
N TRP A 99 -13.05 17.57 4.70
CA TRP A 99 -14.48 17.47 4.42
C TRP A 99 -15.37 17.47 5.67
N SER A 100 -14.86 17.97 6.80
CA SER A 100 -15.68 18.27 7.98
C SER A 100 -15.27 19.56 8.67
N ASN A 101 -16.18 20.15 9.43
CA ASN A 101 -15.92 21.32 10.28
C ASN A 101 -15.33 20.91 11.64
N GLY A 102 -14.31 20.05 11.61
CA GLY A 102 -13.51 19.68 12.77
C GLY A 102 -14.05 18.55 13.66
N ASP A 103 -15.16 17.93 13.27
CA ASP A 103 -15.78 16.80 13.97
C ASP A 103 -16.27 15.72 12.98
N ASN A 104 -16.96 14.70 13.48
CA ASN A 104 -17.59 13.65 12.68
C ASN A 104 -19.11 13.86 12.49
N LEU A 105 -19.64 15.05 12.75
CA LEU A 105 -21.07 15.39 12.67
C LEU A 105 -21.36 16.59 11.76
N SER A 106 -20.33 17.21 11.19
CA SER A 106 -20.45 18.48 10.46
C SER A 106 -19.74 18.40 9.10
N PHE A 107 -20.21 17.51 8.22
CA PHE A 107 -19.62 17.25 6.90
C PHE A 107 -20.00 18.30 5.85
N THR A 108 -19.03 18.64 5.01
CA THR A 108 -19.14 19.67 3.98
C THR A 108 -19.18 19.09 2.55
N LYS A 109 -18.77 17.82 2.38
CA LYS A 109 -18.82 17.07 1.12
C LYS A 109 -18.96 15.57 1.39
N TYR A 110 -19.48 14.83 0.41
CA TYR A 110 -19.74 13.39 0.48
C TYR A 110 -20.63 13.04 1.67
N CYS A 111 -21.77 13.72 1.75
CA CYS A 111 -22.70 13.63 2.87
C CYS A 111 -24.05 13.07 2.41
N THR A 112 -24.46 11.98 3.04
CA THR A 112 -25.73 11.28 2.79
C THR A 112 -26.71 11.42 3.94
N ASP A 113 -26.31 12.05 5.04
CA ASP A 113 -27.10 12.18 6.26
C ASP A 113 -27.29 13.65 6.62
N LYS A 114 -28.54 14.12 6.59
CA LYS A 114 -28.91 15.51 6.89
C LYS A 114 -28.61 15.93 8.33
N GLU A 115 -28.50 14.97 9.25
CA GLU A 115 -28.15 15.23 10.64
C GLU A 115 -26.64 15.43 10.82
N ARG A 116 -25.86 15.16 9.75
CA ARG A 116 -24.40 15.17 9.79
C ARG A 116 -23.75 16.19 8.86
N GLY A 117 -24.51 17.05 8.17
CA GLY A 117 -23.93 18.07 7.31
C GLY A 117 -24.75 18.45 6.09
N THR A 118 -24.09 19.10 5.13
CA THR A 118 -24.72 19.52 3.86
C THR A 118 -24.80 18.32 2.91
N VAL A 119 -26.01 17.79 2.71
CA VAL A 119 -26.24 16.60 1.89
C VAL A 119 -26.04 16.89 0.40
N ASP A 120 -25.08 16.18 -0.20
CA ASP A 120 -24.84 16.13 -1.65
C ASP A 120 -25.11 14.73 -2.24
N ASN A 121 -25.31 13.72 -1.38
CA ASN A 121 -25.48 12.31 -1.72
C ASN A 121 -24.35 11.70 -2.55
N LEU A 122 -23.16 12.32 -2.57
CA LEU A 122 -22.00 11.75 -3.24
C LEU A 122 -21.42 10.64 -2.35
N THR A 123 -21.31 9.44 -2.91
CA THR A 123 -20.78 8.26 -2.20
C THR A 123 -19.50 7.70 -2.82
N ILE A 124 -19.06 8.28 -3.93
CA ILE A 124 -17.84 7.93 -4.65
C ILE A 124 -17.03 9.20 -4.78
N LEU A 125 -15.72 9.12 -4.57
CA LEU A 125 -14.82 10.25 -4.77
C LEU A 125 -14.96 10.80 -6.19
N GLN A 126 -14.95 12.12 -6.29
CA GLN A 126 -14.84 12.79 -7.57
C GLN A 126 -13.36 12.81 -7.94
N LEU A 127 -13.08 12.89 -9.24
CA LEU A 127 -11.73 12.80 -9.78
C LEU A 127 -10.78 13.84 -9.17
N GLU A 128 -11.26 15.05 -8.86
CA GLU A 128 -10.47 16.10 -8.21
C GLU A 128 -10.09 15.82 -6.75
N ASP A 129 -10.76 14.85 -6.11
CA ASP A 129 -10.51 14.42 -4.73
C ASP A 129 -9.89 13.03 -4.63
N GLU A 130 -9.49 12.44 -5.77
CA GLU A 130 -8.68 11.23 -5.82
C GLU A 130 -7.19 11.59 -5.86
N ALA A 131 -6.46 11.29 -4.79
CA ALA A 131 -5.02 11.55 -4.71
C ALA A 131 -4.21 11.01 -5.92
N PRO A 132 -4.45 9.79 -6.43
CA PRO A 132 -3.75 9.29 -7.62
C PRO A 132 -3.92 10.20 -8.84
N ASN A 133 -5.15 10.64 -9.14
CA ASN A 133 -5.41 11.51 -10.28
C ASN A 133 -4.76 12.89 -10.08
N ALA A 134 -4.88 13.46 -8.88
CA ALA A 134 -4.28 14.77 -8.58
C ALA A 134 -2.74 14.77 -8.63
N ILE A 135 -2.10 13.64 -8.29
CA ILE A 135 -0.63 13.53 -8.18
C ILE A 135 0.01 12.99 -9.46
N MET A 136 -0.61 11.99 -10.08
CA MET A 136 -0.05 11.20 -11.20
C MET A 136 -0.75 11.52 -12.54
N GLY A 137 -1.88 12.22 -12.50
CA GLY A 137 -2.64 12.68 -13.66
C GLY A 137 -3.73 11.72 -14.12
N GLU A 138 -4.32 12.09 -15.26
CA GLU A 138 -5.46 11.38 -15.85
C GLU A 138 -5.20 9.89 -16.04
N GLY A 139 -6.21 9.07 -15.73
CA GLY A 139 -6.15 7.61 -15.82
C GLY A 139 -5.71 6.92 -14.53
N TRP A 140 -5.14 7.63 -13.56
CA TRP A 140 -4.84 7.10 -12.23
C TRP A 140 -5.99 7.30 -11.26
N ARG A 141 -6.35 6.27 -10.49
CA ARG A 141 -7.40 6.35 -9.47
C ARG A 141 -7.15 5.45 -8.27
N ILE A 142 -7.95 5.65 -7.22
CA ILE A 142 -7.99 4.74 -6.07
C ILE A 142 -8.75 3.47 -6.50
N PRO A 143 -8.33 2.27 -6.05
CA PRO A 143 -9.10 1.06 -6.31
C PRO A 143 -10.53 1.15 -5.76
N THR A 144 -11.46 0.49 -6.41
CA THR A 144 -12.83 0.28 -5.93
C THR A 144 -12.90 -1.04 -5.17
N GLU A 145 -14.00 -1.25 -4.44
CA GLU A 145 -14.30 -2.56 -3.85
C GLU A 145 -14.32 -3.70 -4.89
N THR A 146 -14.66 -3.41 -6.15
CA THR A 146 -14.66 -4.42 -7.23
C THR A 146 -13.24 -4.78 -7.64
N ASP A 147 -12.33 -3.80 -7.74
CA ASP A 147 -10.91 -4.06 -8.06
C ASP A 147 -10.26 -4.90 -6.96
N TYR A 148 -10.55 -4.58 -5.69
CA TYR A 148 -10.07 -5.36 -4.56
C TYR A 148 -10.64 -6.79 -4.55
N SER A 149 -11.95 -6.95 -4.78
CA SER A 149 -12.59 -8.28 -4.86
C SER A 149 -12.00 -9.14 -5.98
N ASP A 150 -11.69 -8.51 -7.12
CA ASP A 150 -11.09 -9.15 -8.29
C ASP A 150 -9.62 -9.54 -8.06
N LEU A 151 -8.90 -8.80 -7.20
CA LEU A 151 -7.56 -9.13 -6.72
C LEU A 151 -7.56 -10.31 -5.74
N PHE A 152 -8.50 -10.36 -4.77
CA PHE A 152 -8.49 -11.40 -3.72
C PHE A 152 -9.02 -12.75 -4.17
N THR A 153 -9.82 -12.79 -5.23
CA THR A 153 -10.38 -14.08 -5.66
C THR A 153 -9.28 -15.04 -6.10
N THR A 154 -9.28 -16.23 -5.51
CA THR A 154 -8.32 -17.32 -5.81
C THR A 154 -8.40 -17.83 -7.25
N ARG A 155 -9.43 -17.42 -8.00
CA ARG A 155 -9.56 -17.66 -9.44
C ARG A 155 -8.68 -16.76 -10.29
N ASN A 156 -8.22 -15.64 -9.74
CA ASN A 156 -7.40 -14.66 -10.45
C ASN A 156 -6.00 -14.53 -9.88
N CYS A 157 -5.84 -14.55 -8.55
CA CYS A 157 -4.54 -14.49 -7.91
C CYS A 157 -4.38 -15.52 -6.79
N THR A 158 -3.16 -16.01 -6.59
CA THR A 158 -2.75 -16.53 -5.29
C THR A 158 -2.32 -15.38 -4.39
N CYS A 159 -2.58 -15.51 -3.09
CA CYS A 159 -2.11 -14.57 -2.08
C CYS A 159 -1.19 -15.31 -1.09
N LYS A 160 -0.03 -14.73 -0.77
CA LYS A 160 0.91 -15.30 0.19
C LYS A 160 1.45 -14.21 1.11
N TRP A 161 1.34 -14.42 2.43
CA TRP A 161 2.05 -13.60 3.39
C TRP A 161 3.56 -13.85 3.29
N CYS A 162 4.35 -12.77 3.30
CA CYS A 162 5.80 -12.82 3.20
C CYS A 162 6.45 -11.53 3.73
N LYS A 163 7.78 -11.52 3.75
CA LYS A 163 8.58 -10.34 4.06
C LYS A 163 9.46 -9.95 2.90
N LEU A 164 9.32 -8.73 2.41
CA LEU A 164 10.25 -8.12 1.47
C LEU A 164 11.14 -7.15 2.24
N ASN A 165 12.46 -7.36 2.22
CA ASN A 165 13.42 -6.56 2.99
C ASN A 165 13.06 -6.43 4.49
N GLY A 166 12.51 -7.51 5.07
CA GLY A 166 12.08 -7.56 6.48
C GLY A 166 10.70 -6.94 6.76
N VAL A 167 10.07 -6.28 5.79
CA VAL A 167 8.74 -5.69 5.93
C VAL A 167 7.66 -6.71 5.59
N GLY A 168 6.74 -6.95 6.51
CA GLY A 168 5.61 -7.87 6.32
C GLY A 168 4.56 -7.33 5.34
N GLY A 169 4.08 -8.20 4.46
CA GLY A 169 3.10 -7.87 3.43
C GLY A 169 2.53 -9.11 2.76
N PHE A 170 1.74 -8.88 1.72
CA PHE A 170 1.16 -9.93 0.90
C PHE A 170 1.63 -9.82 -0.53
N LEU A 171 2.11 -10.94 -1.07
CA LEU A 171 2.43 -11.10 -2.48
C LEU A 171 1.20 -11.66 -3.19
N PHE A 172 0.61 -10.85 -4.06
CA PHE A 172 -0.43 -11.28 -4.99
C PHE A 172 0.24 -11.70 -6.29
N THR A 173 -0.06 -12.90 -6.75
CA THR A 173 0.51 -13.46 -7.99
C THR A 173 -0.60 -13.96 -8.89
N SER A 174 -0.65 -13.50 -10.13
CA SER A 174 -1.68 -13.88 -11.08
C SER A 174 -1.58 -15.36 -11.46
N VAL A 175 -2.75 -16.01 -11.51
CA VAL A 175 -2.95 -17.35 -12.07
C VAL A 175 -3.67 -17.31 -13.42
N LYS A 176 -3.85 -16.11 -13.99
CA LYS A 176 -4.56 -15.91 -15.25
C LYS A 176 -3.68 -16.31 -16.42
N LYS A 177 -4.29 -17.00 -17.38
CA LYS A 177 -3.61 -17.40 -18.61
C LYS A 177 -3.04 -16.20 -19.37
N GLY A 178 -1.75 -16.21 -19.64
CA GLY A 178 -1.00 -15.12 -20.30
C GLY A 178 -0.40 -14.09 -19.32
N TYR A 179 -0.68 -14.21 -18.03
CA TYR A 179 -0.19 -13.32 -16.98
C TYR A 179 0.39 -14.10 -15.79
N GLU A 180 0.58 -15.43 -15.94
CA GLU A 180 1.02 -16.30 -14.86
C GLU A 180 2.35 -15.81 -14.28
N GLY A 181 2.38 -15.64 -12.96
CA GLY A 181 3.59 -15.19 -12.27
C GLY A 181 3.79 -13.68 -12.24
N ASN A 182 2.98 -12.87 -12.94
CA ASN A 182 2.95 -11.43 -12.71
C ASN A 182 2.49 -11.16 -11.27
N SER A 183 3.19 -10.28 -10.57
CA SER A 183 3.00 -10.13 -9.12
C SER A 183 3.08 -8.70 -8.64
N ILE A 184 2.38 -8.41 -7.54
CA ILE A 184 2.52 -7.17 -6.76
C ILE A 184 2.68 -7.51 -5.29
N PHE A 185 3.52 -6.77 -4.58
CA PHE A 185 3.65 -6.83 -3.13
C PHE A 185 2.93 -5.64 -2.49
N ILE A 186 2.05 -5.92 -1.53
CA ILE A 186 1.32 -4.90 -0.76
C ILE A 186 1.79 -4.98 0.72
N PRO A 187 2.49 -3.96 1.23
CA PRO A 187 3.00 -3.96 2.61
C PRO A 187 1.88 -3.75 3.62
N LEU A 188 2.03 -4.31 4.82
CA LEU A 188 1.18 -4.02 5.97
C LEU A 188 1.61 -2.69 6.59
N ALA A 189 1.23 -1.60 5.94
CA ALA A 189 1.66 -0.24 6.27
C ALA A 189 1.00 0.35 7.53
N GLY A 190 -0.02 -0.32 8.09
CA GLY A 190 -0.78 0.17 9.23
C GLY A 190 -1.68 1.35 8.91
N LEU A 191 -1.98 2.17 9.92
CA LEU A 191 -2.71 3.43 9.80
C LEU A 191 -2.09 4.51 10.67
N LEU A 192 -2.33 5.78 10.32
CA LEU A 192 -2.05 6.89 11.20
C LEU A 192 -3.36 7.53 11.67
N ASN A 193 -3.57 7.55 12.98
CA ASN A 193 -4.60 8.36 13.65
C ASN A 193 -3.94 8.91 14.90
N ASN A 194 -3.75 10.23 14.91
CA ASN A 194 -2.88 10.90 15.84
C ASN A 194 -3.45 12.27 16.25
N ASN A 195 -3.03 12.68 17.43
CA ASN A 195 -3.20 14.02 17.95
C ASN A 195 -1.78 14.58 18.19
N PRO A 196 -1.48 15.86 17.90
CA PRO A 196 -0.20 16.48 18.19
C PRO A 196 0.35 16.22 19.60
N ASP A 197 -0.54 16.01 20.57
CA ASP A 197 -0.15 15.75 21.96
C ASP A 197 0.23 14.27 22.24
N ASP A 198 0.16 13.37 21.26
CA ASP A 198 0.52 11.95 21.41
C ASP A 198 2.03 11.72 21.20
N SER A 199 2.65 11.03 22.16
CA SER A 199 4.02 10.50 22.08
C SER A 199 4.36 9.69 20.82
N ARG A 200 3.37 9.11 20.13
CA ARG A 200 3.53 8.32 18.89
C ARG A 200 2.96 9.05 17.66
N PHE A 201 3.08 10.37 17.60
CA PHE A 201 2.36 11.16 16.61
C PHE A 201 2.72 10.89 15.15
N ASP A 202 3.91 10.38 14.81
CA ASP A 202 4.35 10.25 13.41
C ASP A 202 4.50 8.80 12.91
N THR A 203 4.27 7.82 13.77
CA THR A 203 4.50 6.40 13.43
C THR A 203 3.19 5.68 13.14
N PRO A 204 3.01 5.07 11.96
CA PRO A 204 1.83 4.26 11.67
C PRO A 204 1.65 3.14 12.70
N ARG A 205 0.46 3.06 13.28
CA ARG A 205 0.07 1.99 14.19
C ARG A 205 -0.18 0.73 13.40
N PHE A 206 0.13 -0.43 14.00
CA PHE A 206 -0.12 -1.76 13.43
C PHE A 206 0.69 -2.08 12.15
N ALA A 207 1.73 -1.30 11.84
CA ALA A 207 2.64 -1.63 10.74
C ALA A 207 3.26 -3.03 10.97
N GLY A 208 3.28 -3.84 9.92
CA GLY A 208 3.68 -5.26 9.97
C GLY A 208 2.57 -6.23 10.39
N GLU A 209 1.44 -5.74 10.91
CA GLU A 209 0.31 -6.57 11.35
C GLU A 209 -0.94 -6.38 10.48
N TYR A 210 -1.21 -5.13 10.08
CA TYR A 210 -2.38 -4.74 9.28
C TYR A 210 -2.01 -3.83 8.12
N GLY A 211 -2.71 -3.99 6.99
CA GLY A 211 -2.65 -3.10 5.84
C GLY A 211 -4.05 -2.65 5.47
N TRP A 212 -4.36 -1.38 5.73
CA TRP A 212 -5.62 -0.77 5.30
C TRP A 212 -5.36 0.17 4.13
N TYR A 213 -6.11 -0.01 3.06
CA TYR A 213 -5.95 0.76 1.83
C TYR A 213 -7.29 1.35 1.40
N TRP A 214 -7.35 2.64 1.08
CA TRP A 214 -8.61 3.27 0.71
C TRP A 214 -9.26 2.62 -0.51
N SER A 215 -10.58 2.44 -0.46
CA SER A 215 -11.44 2.38 -1.64
C SER A 215 -11.96 3.77 -1.96
N ASN A 216 -12.37 4.02 -3.19
CA ASN A 216 -12.93 5.30 -3.61
C ASN A 216 -14.40 5.53 -3.15
N THR A 217 -14.96 4.65 -2.33
CA THR A 217 -16.37 4.65 -1.89
C THR A 217 -16.53 4.92 -0.40
N LEU A 218 -17.64 5.58 -0.03
CA LEU A 218 -18.17 5.52 1.33
C LEU A 218 -18.58 4.09 1.66
N TYR A 219 -18.49 3.73 2.94
CA TYR A 219 -18.89 2.40 3.37
C TYR A 219 -20.41 2.22 3.32
N TYR A 220 -20.84 1.14 2.67
CA TYR A 220 -22.23 0.72 2.58
C TYR A 220 -22.46 -0.60 3.34
N ASP A 221 -23.26 -0.53 4.40
CA ASP A 221 -23.71 -1.70 5.13
C ASP A 221 -24.89 -2.35 4.41
N ARG A 222 -24.64 -3.51 3.80
CA ARG A 222 -25.63 -4.26 3.02
C ARG A 222 -26.72 -4.87 3.88
N GLU A 223 -26.45 -5.19 5.15
CA GLU A 223 -27.44 -5.76 6.05
C GLU A 223 -28.43 -4.69 6.50
N LYS A 224 -27.92 -3.51 6.84
CA LYS A 224 -28.73 -2.36 7.26
C LYS A 224 -29.26 -1.52 6.11
N GLN A 225 -28.80 -1.79 4.88
CA GLN A 225 -29.08 -0.99 3.68
C GLN A 225 -28.78 0.50 3.92
N LYS A 226 -27.61 0.80 4.52
CA LYS A 226 -27.25 2.14 4.98
C LYS A 226 -25.83 2.51 4.59
N THR A 227 -25.67 3.72 4.04
CA THR A 227 -24.36 4.37 3.85
C THR A 227 -23.98 5.14 5.11
N TYR A 228 -22.73 4.97 5.57
CA TYR A 228 -22.18 5.69 6.70
C TYR A 228 -21.39 6.90 6.21
N THR A 229 -21.84 8.10 6.55
CA THR A 229 -21.21 9.34 6.06
C THR A 229 -19.80 9.57 6.60
N ASP A 230 -19.49 9.08 7.80
CA ASP A 230 -18.20 9.26 8.46
C ASP A 230 -17.17 8.18 8.14
N GLU A 231 -17.55 7.17 7.37
CA GLU A 231 -16.76 5.96 7.16
C GLU A 231 -16.59 5.70 5.66
N ALA A 232 -15.37 5.37 5.25
CA ALA A 232 -15.08 4.94 3.89
C ALA A 232 -14.66 3.48 3.86
N SER A 233 -14.94 2.83 2.72
CA SER A 233 -14.55 1.45 2.49
C SER A 233 -13.03 1.35 2.35
N VAL A 234 -12.45 0.27 2.88
CA VAL A 234 -11.03 -0.04 2.77
C VAL A 234 -10.83 -1.50 2.41
N LEU A 235 -9.76 -1.80 1.68
CA LEU A 235 -9.15 -3.13 1.72
C LEU A 235 -8.54 -3.34 3.11
N CYS A 236 -8.81 -4.49 3.74
CA CYS A 236 -8.13 -4.95 4.96
C CYS A 236 -7.28 -6.21 4.69
N LEU A 237 -5.96 -6.09 4.91
CA LEU A 237 -5.01 -7.20 4.93
C LEU A 237 -4.56 -7.44 6.38
N GLN A 238 -4.65 -8.67 6.85
CA GLN A 238 -4.27 -9.04 8.22
C GLN A 238 -3.35 -10.25 8.22
N HIS A 239 -2.18 -10.14 8.85
CA HIS A 239 -1.19 -11.23 8.90
C HIS A 239 -1.76 -12.53 9.50
N THR A 240 -2.58 -12.44 10.55
CA THR A 240 -3.11 -13.63 11.25
C THR A 240 -4.32 -14.29 10.58
N ASP A 241 -4.88 -13.68 9.53
CA ASP A 241 -6.05 -14.18 8.82
C ASP A 241 -5.82 -14.09 7.29
N VAL A 242 -4.85 -14.87 6.83
CA VAL A 242 -4.32 -14.82 5.46
C VAL A 242 -5.31 -15.21 4.37
N ASP A 243 -6.40 -15.89 4.72
CA ASP A 243 -7.42 -16.36 3.79
C ASP A 243 -8.65 -15.44 3.73
N ASN A 244 -8.74 -14.45 4.64
CA ASN A 244 -9.93 -13.62 4.82
C ASN A 244 -9.59 -12.14 4.59
N HIS A 245 -9.41 -11.78 3.33
CA HIS A 245 -9.30 -10.38 2.92
C HIS A 245 -10.70 -9.82 2.73
N THR A 246 -11.03 -8.78 3.50
CA THR A 246 -12.37 -8.21 3.51
C THR A 246 -12.34 -6.72 3.18
N VAL A 247 -13.47 -6.25 2.67
CA VAL A 247 -13.75 -4.82 2.65
C VAL A 247 -14.22 -4.45 4.05
N GLU A 248 -13.42 -3.65 4.76
CA GLU A 248 -13.77 -3.06 6.05
C GLU A 248 -14.17 -1.58 5.87
N LEU A 249 -14.43 -0.92 6.98
CA LEU A 249 -14.66 0.51 7.07
C LEU A 249 -13.61 1.18 7.95
N ARG A 250 -13.22 2.41 7.61
CA ARG A 250 -12.38 3.26 8.47
C ARG A 250 -12.86 4.70 8.47
N PRO A 251 -12.67 5.43 9.60
CA PRO A 251 -13.09 6.82 9.68
C PRO A 251 -12.36 7.63 8.63
N ARG A 252 -13.08 8.44 7.86
CA ARG A 252 -12.51 9.15 6.68
C ARG A 252 -11.30 10.05 7.00
N CYS A 253 -11.15 10.44 8.26
CA CYS A 253 -10.06 11.31 8.72
C CYS A 253 -8.73 10.61 9.00
N VAL A 254 -8.69 9.27 9.08
CA VAL A 254 -7.44 8.54 9.36
C VAL A 254 -6.52 8.56 8.13
N GLY A 255 -5.21 8.46 8.35
CA GLY A 255 -4.22 8.39 7.30
C GLY A 255 -3.96 6.95 6.89
N LEU A 256 -4.34 6.59 5.67
CA LEU A 256 -4.05 5.29 5.08
C LEU A 256 -3.22 5.44 3.80
N PRO A 257 -2.40 4.42 3.46
CA PRO A 257 -1.76 4.36 2.15
C PRO A 257 -2.79 4.21 1.03
N ILE A 258 -2.35 4.55 -0.18
CA ILE A 258 -3.09 4.28 -1.41
C ILE A 258 -2.16 3.50 -2.34
N ARG A 259 -2.63 2.33 -2.81
CA ARG A 259 -2.02 1.55 -3.88
C ARG A 259 -2.76 1.92 -5.18
N PRO A 260 -2.23 2.86 -5.99
CA PRO A 260 -2.97 3.39 -7.11
C PRO A 260 -3.07 2.37 -8.24
N ILE A 261 -4.13 2.49 -9.03
CA ILE A 261 -4.33 1.69 -10.25
C ILE A 261 -4.55 2.62 -11.44
N TYR A 262 -4.18 2.14 -12.62
CA TYR A 262 -4.29 2.86 -13.87
C TYR A 262 -5.34 2.21 -14.77
N ILE A 263 -6.23 3.03 -15.33
CA ILE A 263 -7.37 2.61 -16.18
C ILE A 263 -7.30 3.12 -17.62
N GLY A 264 -6.31 3.95 -17.96
CA GLY A 264 -6.17 4.56 -19.29
C GLY A 264 -5.60 3.59 -20.33
N LYS A 265 -6.41 2.64 -20.81
CA LYS A 265 -6.08 1.79 -21.96
C LYS A 265 -6.48 2.43 -23.29
#